data_AF-A0A933AZK9-F1
#
_entry.id   AF-A0A933AZK9-F1
#
_cell.length_a   1.000
_cell.length_b   1.000
_cell.length_c   1.000
_cell.angle_alpha   90.00
_cell.angle_beta   90.00
_cell.angle_gamma   90.00
#
_symmetry.space_group_name_H-M   'P 1'
#
loop_
_entity.id
_entity.type
_entity.pdbx_description
1 polymer ?
#
loop_
_entity_poly.entity_id
_entity_poly.type
_entity_poly.pdbx_seq_one_letter_code
_entity_poly.pdbx_strand_id
1 'polypeptide(L)'
;MNQDHLHLRHRSPLAYGKIVNLVGAALLIAALSWGADVPGGIQAQSSSSLESIVTYAKATVTPTATSPQPLAAAALPSAPPVGAGVPAHAFDAAGYASSTDACAACHKTHVAQGRPLQNRWPEENVCFSCHDGSRAPNIKSQFQKTYKMPIDTTAGIHVKEEARTKQGASFSGSSRHVECVDCHNPHRAAAGTHTPGTNRASGPLQDQWGVAATNVSPWTSPTLAPIWPVQYEYQVCFKCHSSWAYGSSPPTSPSGRFPETDQSKEFNTLNASYHPVEAPGKNPFIGPFGSYAGSLIGGFTPASTMYCSDCHGSETAGDPQGPHGSTKPFILKGDWSRTTGRNSRNGAVNDLCFRCHVAAVYTDPANESNPQQTGFSGEGKNLHAFMVGKKGKVCMDCHLAVPHGWNRPHLLGFNDDGAPYINRTGSGLQRVVTWQSPGNWTKDSCATAGSCH
;
A
#
# COMPACT_ATOMS: atom_id res chain seq x y z
N MET A 1 -12.02 65.25 -16.74
CA MET A 1 -12.72 66.20 -15.85
C MET A 1 -12.35 65.84 -14.42
N ASN A 2 -11.80 66.84 -13.70
CA ASN A 2 -11.32 66.96 -12.30
C ASN A 2 -11.42 65.74 -11.37
N GLN A 3 -10.33 65.25 -10.77
CA GLN A 3 -9.39 65.86 -9.80
C GLN A 3 -9.97 66.13 -8.40
N ASP A 4 -9.42 65.41 -7.40
CA ASP A 4 -8.78 65.92 -6.18
C ASP A 4 -8.11 64.71 -5.46
N HIS A 5 -6.77 64.53 -5.43
CA HIS A 5 -5.68 65.22 -4.71
C HIS A 5 -5.58 64.93 -3.19
N LEU A 6 -4.57 64.12 -2.80
CA LEU A 6 -3.43 64.45 -1.88
C LEU A 6 -3.64 63.85 -0.47
N HIS A 7 -2.68 63.27 0.26
CA HIS A 7 -1.22 63.45 0.33
C HIS A 7 -0.48 62.21 0.88
N LEU A 8 0.72 61.98 0.32
CA LEU A 8 1.84 61.18 0.85
C LEU A 8 2.41 61.76 2.16
N ARG A 9 3.07 60.91 2.99
CA ARG A 9 4.49 61.10 3.38
C ARG A 9 5.10 59.89 4.11
N HIS A 10 6.31 59.56 3.63
CA HIS A 10 7.34 58.68 4.20
C HIS A 10 7.85 59.09 5.59
N ARG A 11 8.38 58.11 6.36
CA ARG A 11 9.81 58.00 6.77
C ARG A 11 10.08 56.75 7.65
N SER A 12 11.12 55.99 7.29
CA SER A 12 11.79 54.91 8.05
C SER A 12 12.88 55.51 8.99
N PRO A 13 13.86 54.74 9.54
CA PRO A 13 13.89 53.60 10.48
C PRO A 13 14.80 53.91 11.71
N LEU A 14 15.24 52.89 12.50
CA LEU A 14 16.35 52.78 13.50
C LEU A 14 15.83 52.16 14.83
N ALA A 15 16.54 51.35 15.64
CA ALA A 15 17.93 50.89 15.74
C ALA A 15 17.97 49.71 16.76
N TYR A 16 18.75 48.65 16.50
CA TYR A 16 19.98 48.24 17.23
C TYR A 16 19.89 47.97 18.75
N GLY A 17 20.26 46.74 19.14
CA GLY A 17 20.62 46.36 20.51
C GLY A 17 21.41 45.04 20.53
N LYS A 18 22.75 45.15 20.52
CA LYS A 18 23.71 44.08 20.83
C LYS A 18 23.91 44.03 22.35
N ILE A 19 24.04 42.83 22.93
CA ILE A 19 24.76 42.62 24.20
C ILE A 19 25.81 41.51 23.98
N VAL A 20 26.99 41.77 24.54
CA VAL A 20 28.27 41.08 24.38
C VAL A 20 28.53 40.14 25.56
N ASN A 21 29.18 39.00 25.25
CA ASN A 21 30.01 38.07 26.03
C ASN A 21 30.14 38.23 27.57
N LEU A 22 30.18 37.06 28.22
CA LEU A 22 31.21 36.77 29.23
C LEU A 22 31.72 35.32 29.11
N VAL A 23 33.04 35.23 29.23
CA VAL A 23 33.95 34.09 29.09
C VAL A 23 34.04 33.31 30.40
N GLY A 24 34.27 32.00 30.35
CA GLY A 24 34.64 31.21 31.52
C GLY A 24 34.98 29.76 31.18
N ALA A 25 36.21 29.52 30.75
CA ALA A 25 36.80 28.20 30.56
C ALA A 25 37.35 27.65 31.88
N ALA A 26 37.26 26.33 32.09
CA ALA A 26 38.24 25.58 32.87
C ALA A 26 38.23 24.10 32.45
N LEU A 27 39.32 23.70 31.78
CA LEU A 27 39.80 22.33 31.64
C LEU A 27 40.27 21.79 33.01
N LEU A 28 40.18 20.47 33.22
CA LEU A 28 41.29 19.73 33.84
C LEU A 28 41.34 18.28 33.30
N ILE A 29 42.53 17.91 32.83
CA ILE A 29 42.96 16.61 32.29
C ILE A 29 44.03 16.06 33.24
N ALA A 30 44.13 14.71 33.31
CA ALA A 30 45.28 13.88 33.72
C ALA A 30 45.62 13.80 35.23
N ALA A 31 46.20 12.72 35.79
CA ALA A 31 46.47 11.35 35.36
C ALA A 31 47.10 10.56 36.55
N LEU A 32 46.99 9.22 36.49
CA LEU A 32 47.98 8.18 36.81
C LEU A 32 48.51 7.88 38.24
N SER A 33 48.69 6.55 38.40
CA SER A 33 49.66 5.78 39.23
C SER A 33 49.27 5.48 40.69
N TRP A 34 49.60 4.36 41.36
CA TRP A 34 50.01 2.97 41.08
C TRP A 34 50.13 2.27 42.46
N GLY A 35 49.92 0.95 42.55
CA GLY A 35 50.61 0.07 43.52
C GLY A 35 49.86 -0.34 44.80
N ALA A 36 49.64 -1.64 44.98
CA ALA A 36 50.41 -2.49 45.91
C ALA A 36 49.79 -3.89 46.07
N ASP A 37 50.66 -4.89 46.05
CA ASP A 37 50.48 -6.34 46.17
C ASP A 37 49.94 -6.83 47.52
N VAL A 38 49.28 -8.01 47.52
CA VAL A 38 49.56 -9.10 48.49
C VAL A 38 49.22 -10.49 47.87
N PRO A 39 50.08 -11.53 48.00
CA PRO A 39 49.94 -12.84 47.34
C PRO A 39 49.54 -14.03 48.25
N GLY A 40 49.11 -15.13 47.63
CA GLY A 40 49.03 -16.50 48.20
C GLY A 40 47.92 -17.31 47.51
N GLY A 41 48.10 -18.47 46.87
CA GLY A 41 49.18 -19.44 46.81
C GLY A 41 48.67 -20.80 47.31
N ILE A 42 48.13 -21.68 46.45
CA ILE A 42 48.03 -23.14 46.68
C ILE A 42 48.17 -23.90 45.34
N GLN A 43 48.84 -25.06 45.46
CA GLN A 43 49.49 -25.93 44.48
C GLN A 43 48.61 -26.69 43.47
N ALA A 44 49.33 -27.16 42.45
CA ALA A 44 48.98 -27.98 41.30
C ALA A 44 48.50 -29.41 41.61
N GLN A 45 47.71 -29.98 40.68
CA GLN A 45 47.85 -31.38 40.23
C GLN A 45 47.52 -31.54 38.73
N SER A 46 48.23 -32.50 38.15
CA SER A 46 48.39 -32.94 36.76
C SER A 46 47.16 -33.59 36.12
N SER A 47 46.97 -33.45 34.80
CA SER A 47 47.34 -34.49 33.79
C SER A 47 46.62 -34.31 32.44
N SER A 48 47.42 -34.46 31.37
CA SER A 48 47.12 -35.02 30.04
C SER A 48 46.10 -34.36 29.09
N SER A 49 46.68 -33.88 27.98
CA SER A 49 46.23 -33.93 26.57
C SER A 49 44.87 -33.31 26.19
N LEU A 50 44.91 -32.35 25.26
CA LEU A 50 44.34 -32.50 23.90
C LEU A 50 44.63 -31.25 23.06
N GLU A 51 44.62 -31.46 21.76
CA GLU A 51 45.11 -30.63 20.66
C GLU A 51 44.54 -29.19 20.63
N SER A 52 45.42 -28.25 20.28
CA SER A 52 45.12 -26.82 20.15
C SER A 52 44.19 -26.53 18.96
N ILE A 53 42.88 -26.51 19.19
CA ILE A 53 41.92 -25.82 18.33
C ILE A 53 41.95 -24.33 18.71
N VAL A 54 42.38 -23.47 17.78
CA VAL A 54 42.30 -22.02 17.93
C VAL A 54 40.83 -21.61 17.83
N THR A 55 40.18 -21.45 18.98
CA THR A 55 38.84 -20.88 19.10
C THR A 55 38.91 -19.38 18.88
N TYR A 56 38.39 -18.88 17.77
CA TYR A 56 38.05 -17.46 17.63
C TYR A 56 36.95 -17.14 18.65
N ALA A 57 37.30 -16.40 19.71
CA ALA A 57 36.32 -15.81 20.60
C ALA A 57 35.44 -14.82 19.82
N LYS A 58 34.20 -15.22 19.50
CA LYS A 58 33.13 -14.28 19.18
C LYS A 58 32.95 -13.39 20.41
N ALA A 59 33.40 -12.15 20.32
CA ALA A 59 32.94 -11.09 21.20
C ALA A 59 31.41 -11.00 21.04
N THR A 60 30.70 -11.59 21.99
CA THR A 60 29.25 -11.54 22.05
C THR A 60 28.93 -10.21 22.71
N VAL A 61 28.83 -9.16 21.90
CA VAL A 61 28.16 -7.94 22.35
C VAL A 61 26.69 -8.31 22.38
N THR A 62 26.20 -8.70 23.56
CA THR A 62 24.76 -8.83 23.81
C THR A 62 24.17 -7.44 23.66
N PRO A 63 23.40 -7.14 22.60
CA PRO A 63 22.64 -5.90 22.61
C PRO A 63 21.63 -6.07 23.73
N THR A 64 21.71 -5.20 24.75
CA THR A 64 20.66 -5.07 25.75
C THR A 64 19.40 -4.67 24.99
N ALA A 65 18.58 -5.67 24.66
CA ALA A 65 17.22 -5.46 24.20
C ALA A 65 16.48 -4.85 25.38
N THR A 66 16.43 -3.52 25.46
CA THR A 66 15.28 -2.88 26.06
C THR A 66 14.08 -3.40 25.29
N SER A 67 13.35 -4.31 25.93
CA SER A 67 12.09 -4.86 25.47
C SER A 67 11.28 -3.72 24.86
N PRO A 68 10.98 -3.72 23.55
CA PRO A 68 9.87 -2.92 23.09
C PRO A 68 8.68 -3.46 23.89
N GLN A 69 8.10 -2.61 24.73
CA GLN A 69 6.75 -2.83 25.22
C GLN A 69 5.92 -3.32 24.04
N PRO A 70 5.10 -4.37 24.17
CA PRO A 70 4.17 -4.73 23.12
C PRO A 70 3.35 -3.47 22.85
N LEU A 71 3.59 -2.82 21.70
CA LEU A 71 2.66 -1.84 21.19
C LEU A 71 1.38 -2.65 21.02
N ALA A 72 0.42 -2.43 21.92
CA ALA A 72 -0.93 -2.93 21.76
C ALA A 72 -1.30 -2.68 20.31
N ALA A 73 -1.77 -3.71 19.61
CA ALA A 73 -2.33 -3.57 18.28
C ALA A 73 -3.25 -2.35 18.33
N ALA A 74 -2.83 -1.26 17.70
CA ALA A 74 -3.61 -0.04 17.72
C ALA A 74 -4.91 -0.43 17.03
N ALA A 75 -5.97 -0.62 17.83
CA ALA A 75 -7.30 -0.74 17.31
C ALA A 75 -7.45 0.47 16.38
N LEU A 76 -7.69 0.22 15.09
CA LEU A 76 -7.95 1.29 14.14
C LEU A 76 -9.01 2.17 14.79
N PRO A 77 -8.75 3.47 15.00
CA PRO A 77 -9.71 4.33 15.67
C PRO A 77 -11.03 4.22 14.93
N SER A 78 -12.09 3.87 15.66
CA SER A 78 -13.44 3.79 15.11
C SER A 78 -13.72 5.08 14.36
N ALA A 79 -13.82 4.97 13.03
CA ALA A 79 -14.11 6.10 12.17
C ALA A 79 -15.48 6.67 12.55
N PRO A 80 -15.65 8.02 12.59
CA PRO A 80 -16.99 8.58 12.60
C PRO A 80 -17.75 8.04 11.38
N PRO A 81 -19.06 7.72 11.51
CA PRO A 81 -19.84 7.17 10.41
C PRO A 81 -19.72 8.08 9.19
N VAL A 82 -19.53 7.47 8.02
CA VAL A 82 -19.58 8.20 6.73
C VAL A 82 -20.88 8.97 6.73
N GLY A 83 -20.81 10.31 6.64
CA GLY A 83 -21.98 11.17 6.67
C GLY A 83 -23.00 10.67 5.65
N ALA A 84 -24.27 10.61 6.05
CA ALA A 84 -25.36 10.16 5.20
C ALA A 84 -25.51 11.11 4.01
N GLY A 85 -24.76 10.85 2.94
CA GLY A 85 -25.01 11.45 1.64
C GLY A 85 -26.37 10.97 1.14
N VAL A 86 -27.06 11.82 0.38
CA VAL A 86 -28.26 11.38 -0.33
C VAL A 86 -27.87 10.22 -1.26
N PRO A 87 -28.54 9.05 -1.21
CA PRO A 87 -28.22 7.94 -2.09
C PRO A 87 -28.29 8.38 -3.56
N ALA A 88 -27.31 8.00 -4.38
CA ALA A 88 -27.24 8.34 -5.79
C ALA A 88 -28.40 7.74 -6.60
N HIS A 89 -28.95 6.63 -6.12
CA HIS A 89 -30.11 5.95 -6.72
C HIS A 89 -31.42 6.30 -5.99
N ALA A 90 -31.38 7.19 -4.99
CA ALA A 90 -32.57 7.87 -4.53
C ALA A 90 -32.85 8.98 -5.54
N PHE A 91 -33.74 8.71 -6.49
CA PHE A 91 -34.31 9.75 -7.36
C PHE A 91 -35.15 10.78 -6.57
N ASP A 92 -35.14 10.73 -5.24
CA ASP A 92 -35.78 11.69 -4.34
C ASP A 92 -34.95 11.83 -3.04
N ALA A 93 -34.49 13.05 -2.75
CA ALA A 93 -33.72 13.35 -1.55
C ALA A 93 -34.54 13.23 -0.25
N ALA A 94 -35.87 13.07 -0.36
CA ALA A 94 -36.80 12.97 0.76
C ALA A 94 -37.05 11.54 1.27
N GLY A 95 -36.43 10.52 0.66
CA GLY A 95 -36.68 9.10 0.96
C GLY A 95 -37.81 8.50 0.10
N TYR A 96 -37.92 7.17 0.08
CA TYR A 96 -38.92 6.47 -0.72
C TYR A 96 -40.34 6.69 -0.14
N ALA A 97 -41.15 7.50 -0.82
CA ALA A 97 -42.60 7.52 -0.56
C ALA A 97 -43.24 6.25 -1.12
N SER A 98 -44.39 5.84 -0.60
CA SER A 98 -45.14 4.67 -1.09
C SER A 98 -45.63 4.79 -2.54
N SER A 99 -45.47 5.96 -3.16
CA SER A 99 -45.83 6.27 -4.55
C SER A 99 -44.63 6.55 -5.46
N THR A 100 -43.39 6.34 -5.00
CA THR A 100 -42.20 6.64 -5.81
C THR A 100 -41.96 5.55 -6.86
N ASP A 101 -42.07 5.89 -8.15
CA ASP A 101 -41.77 4.99 -9.28
C ASP A 101 -40.29 4.60 -9.39
N ALA A 102 -39.41 5.19 -8.57
CA ALA A 102 -37.98 4.90 -8.52
C ALA A 102 -37.67 3.42 -8.24
N CYS A 103 -38.46 2.78 -7.37
CA CYS A 103 -38.32 1.34 -7.09
C CYS A 103 -38.54 0.52 -8.36
N ALA A 104 -39.44 0.98 -9.25
CA ALA A 104 -39.78 0.30 -10.49
C ALA A 104 -38.68 0.36 -11.57
N ALA A 105 -37.68 1.25 -11.38
CA ALA A 105 -36.49 1.31 -12.23
C ALA A 105 -35.61 0.06 -12.10
N CYS A 106 -35.62 -0.58 -10.93
CA CYS A 106 -34.87 -1.81 -10.67
C CYS A 106 -35.79 -3.02 -10.44
N HIS A 107 -36.97 -2.84 -9.84
CA HIS A 107 -37.83 -3.93 -9.38
C HIS A 107 -39.17 -4.00 -10.12
N LYS A 108 -39.72 -5.21 -10.29
CA LYS A 108 -41.09 -5.46 -10.79
C LYS A 108 -41.75 -6.62 -10.06
N THR A 109 -42.85 -6.39 -9.34
CA THR A 109 -43.46 -7.40 -8.46
C THR A 109 -44.05 -8.61 -9.20
N HIS A 110 -44.76 -8.39 -10.31
CA HIS A 110 -45.45 -9.47 -11.04
C HIS A 110 -44.77 -9.92 -12.33
N VAL A 111 -43.81 -9.13 -12.83
CA VAL A 111 -43.12 -9.37 -14.10
C VAL A 111 -41.59 -9.29 -13.92
N ALA A 112 -41.11 -9.61 -12.72
CA ALA A 112 -39.68 -9.75 -12.46
C ALA A 112 -39.05 -10.76 -13.42
N GLN A 113 -37.87 -10.43 -13.89
CA GLN A 113 -37.03 -11.33 -14.69
C GLN A 113 -35.92 -11.97 -13.85
N GLY A 114 -35.52 -11.32 -12.74
CA GLY A 114 -34.45 -11.76 -11.85
C GLY A 114 -34.82 -11.73 -10.37
N ARG A 115 -33.90 -12.21 -9.52
CA ARG A 115 -34.07 -12.25 -8.05
C ARG A 115 -33.31 -11.10 -7.39
N PRO A 116 -33.82 -10.49 -6.29
CA PRO A 116 -35.16 -10.60 -5.74
C PRO A 116 -36.08 -9.53 -6.37
N LEU A 117 -36.77 -9.88 -7.45
CA LEU A 117 -37.69 -9.02 -8.20
C LEU A 117 -37.04 -8.04 -9.16
N GLN A 118 -35.81 -8.28 -9.59
CA GLN A 118 -35.14 -7.46 -10.61
C GLN A 118 -35.94 -7.46 -11.92
N ASN A 119 -36.09 -6.29 -12.53
CA ASN A 119 -36.87 -6.10 -13.75
C ASN A 119 -36.15 -6.56 -15.04
N ARG A 120 -34.86 -6.88 -14.93
CA ARG A 120 -34.00 -7.38 -16.00
C ARG A 120 -33.14 -8.53 -15.48
N TRP A 121 -32.66 -9.35 -16.39
CA TRP A 121 -31.76 -10.48 -16.13
C TRP A 121 -30.68 -10.58 -17.22
N PRO A 122 -29.44 -11.04 -16.92
CA PRO A 122 -28.85 -11.20 -15.57
C PRO A 122 -28.77 -9.88 -14.79
N GLU A 123 -28.40 -9.95 -13.51
CA GLU A 123 -28.50 -8.83 -12.55
C GLU A 123 -27.94 -7.51 -13.10
N GLU A 124 -26.80 -7.56 -13.77
CA GLU A 124 -26.05 -6.39 -14.22
C GLU A 124 -26.79 -5.66 -15.35
N ASN A 125 -27.71 -6.32 -16.06
CA ASN A 125 -28.57 -5.66 -17.04
C ASN A 125 -29.52 -4.64 -16.41
N VAL A 126 -29.84 -4.77 -15.12
CA VAL A 126 -30.56 -3.73 -14.36
C VAL A 126 -29.67 -2.49 -14.28
N CYS A 127 -28.42 -2.66 -13.86
CA CYS A 127 -27.46 -1.57 -13.67
C CYS A 127 -27.07 -0.90 -14.99
N PHE A 128 -26.82 -1.70 -16.03
CA PHE A 128 -26.46 -1.23 -17.37
C PHE A 128 -27.58 -0.49 -18.09
N SER A 129 -28.82 -0.51 -17.58
CA SER A 129 -29.89 0.33 -18.13
C SER A 129 -29.65 1.83 -17.97
N CYS A 130 -28.78 2.21 -17.03
CA CYS A 130 -28.36 3.59 -16.78
C CYS A 130 -26.83 3.77 -16.91
N HIS A 131 -26.05 2.74 -16.54
CA HIS A 131 -24.57 2.74 -16.56
C HIS A 131 -23.95 2.34 -17.90
N ASP A 132 -24.63 2.61 -19.00
CA ASP A 132 -24.14 2.46 -20.37
C ASP A 132 -23.55 3.74 -20.97
N GLY A 133 -23.50 4.83 -20.17
CA GLY A 133 -23.03 6.15 -20.58
C GLY A 133 -24.15 7.12 -20.99
N SER A 134 -25.40 6.68 -21.04
CA SER A 134 -26.53 7.55 -21.41
C SER A 134 -27.01 8.45 -20.28
N ARG A 135 -26.96 7.98 -19.03
CA ARG A 135 -27.52 8.66 -17.85
C ARG A 135 -26.56 8.72 -16.66
N ALA A 136 -25.71 7.71 -16.54
CA ALA A 136 -24.68 7.60 -15.51
C ALA A 136 -23.33 7.26 -16.17
N PRO A 137 -22.21 7.34 -15.42
CA PRO A 137 -20.90 6.95 -15.94
C PRO A 137 -20.96 5.58 -16.63
N ASN A 138 -20.27 5.45 -17.77
CA ASN A 138 -20.29 4.25 -18.60
C ASN A 138 -19.45 3.13 -17.98
N ILE A 139 -20.00 2.47 -16.97
CA ILE A 139 -19.38 1.30 -16.33
C ILE A 139 -19.42 0.10 -17.27
N LYS A 140 -20.47 -0.02 -18.10
CA LYS A 140 -20.64 -1.13 -19.03
C LYS A 140 -19.45 -1.32 -19.95
N SER A 141 -18.87 -0.25 -20.46
CA SER A 141 -17.69 -0.32 -21.33
C SER A 141 -16.44 -0.88 -20.62
N GLN A 142 -16.33 -0.70 -19.30
CA GLN A 142 -15.20 -1.22 -18.53
C GLN A 142 -15.21 -2.74 -18.49
N PHE A 143 -16.39 -3.36 -18.45
CA PHE A 143 -16.55 -4.80 -18.51
C PHE A 143 -16.39 -5.41 -19.91
N GLN A 144 -16.10 -4.59 -20.92
CA GLN A 144 -15.69 -5.05 -22.26
C GLN A 144 -14.17 -5.17 -22.39
N LYS A 145 -13.40 -4.70 -21.40
CA LYS A 145 -11.94 -4.77 -21.40
C LYS A 145 -11.44 -6.20 -21.13
N THR A 146 -10.21 -6.47 -21.58
CA THR A 146 -9.56 -7.77 -21.48
C THR A 146 -9.46 -8.28 -20.05
N TYR A 147 -9.08 -7.42 -19.11
CA TYR A 147 -8.99 -7.74 -17.69
C TYR A 147 -10.08 -6.99 -16.95
N LYS A 148 -10.92 -7.72 -16.22
CA LYS A 148 -12.11 -7.18 -15.58
C LYS A 148 -12.54 -8.04 -14.41
N MET A 149 -13.35 -7.47 -13.52
CA MET A 149 -14.06 -8.27 -12.53
C MET A 149 -15.07 -9.18 -13.26
N PRO A 150 -15.12 -10.47 -12.95
CA PRO A 150 -15.78 -11.48 -13.79
C PRO A 150 -17.30 -11.57 -13.54
N ILE A 151 -18.01 -10.43 -13.59
CA ILE A 151 -19.46 -10.35 -13.38
C ILE A 151 -20.22 -11.21 -14.41
N ASP A 152 -19.72 -11.26 -15.65
CA ASP A 152 -20.34 -11.95 -16.78
C ASP A 152 -20.04 -13.46 -16.83
N THR A 153 -19.31 -14.00 -15.85
CA THR A 153 -18.88 -15.41 -15.85
C THR A 153 -19.83 -16.33 -15.08
N THR A 154 -20.63 -15.76 -14.20
CA THR A 154 -21.54 -16.50 -13.32
C THR A 154 -22.84 -15.73 -13.20
N ALA A 155 -23.97 -16.34 -13.55
CA ALA A 155 -25.27 -15.71 -13.39
C ALA A 155 -26.13 -16.52 -12.40
N GLY A 156 -26.82 -15.81 -11.50
CA GLY A 156 -27.84 -16.37 -10.62
C GLY A 156 -27.36 -17.25 -9.48
N ILE A 157 -26.07 -17.16 -9.15
CA ILE A 157 -25.53 -17.74 -7.92
C ILE A 157 -25.51 -16.75 -6.76
N HIS A 158 -25.59 -15.44 -7.05
CA HIS A 158 -25.78 -14.41 -6.03
C HIS A 158 -27.13 -14.58 -5.34
N VAL A 159 -27.11 -14.72 -4.02
CA VAL A 159 -28.33 -14.84 -3.21
C VAL A 159 -28.36 -13.82 -2.07
N LYS A 160 -29.55 -13.29 -1.79
CA LYS A 160 -29.77 -12.29 -0.73
C LYS A 160 -29.30 -12.75 0.66
N GLU A 161 -29.26 -14.07 0.89
CA GLU A 161 -28.80 -14.67 2.13
C GLU A 161 -27.31 -14.41 2.41
N GLU A 162 -26.51 -14.07 1.42
CA GLU A 162 -25.08 -13.77 1.58
C GLU A 162 -24.85 -12.55 2.47
N ALA A 163 -25.60 -11.46 2.26
CA ALA A 163 -25.53 -10.27 3.12
C ALA A 163 -26.09 -10.52 4.53
N ARG A 164 -27.01 -11.49 4.67
CA ARG A 164 -27.60 -11.86 5.96
C ARG A 164 -26.66 -12.73 6.78
N THR A 165 -26.14 -13.80 6.17
CA THR A 165 -25.32 -14.81 6.83
C THR A 165 -23.86 -14.37 6.94
N LYS A 166 -23.38 -13.56 5.99
CA LYS A 166 -22.00 -13.10 5.87
C LYS A 166 -21.04 -14.26 6.10
N GLN A 167 -21.20 -15.33 5.34
CA GLN A 167 -20.36 -16.52 5.44
C GLN A 167 -19.34 -16.52 4.31
N GLY A 168 -18.07 -16.74 4.65
CA GLY A 168 -16.97 -16.78 3.66
C GLY A 168 -17.16 -17.87 2.60
N ALA A 169 -17.72 -19.02 2.99
CA ALA A 169 -17.99 -20.15 2.10
C ALA A 169 -18.87 -19.77 0.88
N SER A 170 -19.73 -18.76 1.02
CA SER A 170 -20.57 -18.25 -0.08
C SER A 170 -19.78 -17.57 -1.20
N PHE A 171 -18.50 -17.28 -1.01
CA PHE A 171 -17.63 -16.62 -1.99
C PHE A 171 -16.50 -17.53 -2.51
N SER A 172 -16.66 -18.84 -2.30
CA SER A 172 -15.61 -19.85 -2.50
C SER A 172 -16.05 -20.97 -3.44
N GLY A 173 -15.09 -21.68 -4.06
CA GLY A 173 -15.39 -22.84 -4.90
C GLY A 173 -16.40 -22.54 -6.02
N SER A 174 -17.43 -23.37 -6.13
CA SER A 174 -18.52 -23.18 -7.11
C SER A 174 -19.42 -21.97 -6.82
N SER A 175 -19.34 -21.41 -5.62
CA SER A 175 -20.07 -20.20 -5.23
C SER A 175 -19.25 -18.93 -5.45
N ARG A 176 -18.00 -19.01 -5.96
CA ARG A 176 -17.21 -17.81 -6.25
C ARG A 176 -17.86 -17.01 -7.40
N HIS A 177 -18.26 -15.79 -7.09
CA HIS A 177 -18.77 -14.81 -8.04
C HIS A 177 -18.43 -13.39 -7.58
N VAL A 178 -18.78 -12.43 -8.42
CA VAL A 178 -18.90 -11.04 -8.07
C VAL A 178 -20.03 -10.44 -8.90
N GLU A 179 -20.88 -9.66 -8.27
CA GLU A 179 -21.95 -8.88 -8.89
C GLU A 179 -21.83 -7.40 -8.51
N CYS A 180 -22.67 -6.57 -9.11
CA CYS A 180 -22.72 -5.14 -8.80
C CYS A 180 -22.97 -4.93 -7.29
N VAL A 181 -23.90 -5.70 -6.71
CA VAL A 181 -24.33 -5.53 -5.32
C VAL A 181 -23.41 -6.18 -4.28
N ASP A 182 -22.40 -6.93 -4.73
CA ASP A 182 -21.35 -7.45 -3.84
C ASP A 182 -20.43 -6.35 -3.33
N CYS A 183 -20.30 -5.27 -4.10
CA CYS A 183 -19.50 -4.11 -3.75
C CYS A 183 -20.36 -2.88 -3.43
N HIS A 184 -21.50 -2.73 -4.10
CA HIS A 184 -22.36 -1.56 -3.96
C HIS A 184 -23.67 -1.90 -3.26
N ASN A 185 -24.20 -0.98 -2.47
CA ASN A 185 -25.58 -1.09 -1.98
C ASN A 185 -26.46 -0.13 -2.79
N PRO A 186 -27.24 -0.58 -3.79
CA PRO A 186 -28.01 0.32 -4.64
C PRO A 186 -29.07 1.14 -3.89
N HIS A 187 -29.46 0.75 -2.68
CA HIS A 187 -30.38 1.55 -1.86
C HIS A 187 -29.68 2.69 -1.11
N ARG A 188 -28.35 2.70 -1.03
CA ARG A 188 -27.57 3.57 -0.14
C ARG A 188 -26.35 4.22 -0.78
N ALA A 189 -25.80 3.60 -1.82
CA ALA A 189 -24.65 4.09 -2.57
C ALA A 189 -24.92 5.51 -3.06
N ALA A 190 -23.99 6.41 -2.80
CA ALA A 190 -24.02 7.82 -3.16
C ALA A 190 -22.93 8.15 -4.19
N ALA A 191 -23.06 9.31 -4.84
CA ALA A 191 -22.01 9.81 -5.70
C ALA A 191 -20.75 10.05 -4.85
N GLY A 192 -19.59 9.79 -5.44
CA GLY A 192 -18.32 10.01 -4.76
C GLY A 192 -17.19 9.31 -5.48
N THR A 193 -16.06 9.99 -5.56
CA THR A 193 -14.79 9.44 -6.03
C THR A 193 -13.91 9.13 -4.84
N HIS A 194 -12.96 8.21 -5.01
CA HIS A 194 -11.89 8.10 -4.03
C HIS A 194 -11.07 9.40 -3.99
N THR A 195 -10.52 9.74 -2.83
CA THR A 195 -9.67 10.91 -2.68
C THR A 195 -8.27 10.42 -2.30
N PRO A 196 -7.22 10.72 -3.08
CA PRO A 196 -5.87 10.30 -2.73
C PRO A 196 -5.49 10.69 -1.31
N GLY A 197 -4.77 9.81 -0.63
CA GLY A 197 -4.27 10.06 0.72
C GLY A 197 -5.14 9.54 1.88
N THR A 198 -6.24 8.87 1.58
CA THR A 198 -7.09 8.17 2.55
C THR A 198 -7.46 6.78 2.02
N ASN A 199 -8.08 5.94 2.85
CA ASN A 199 -8.62 4.62 2.51
C ASN A 199 -10.09 4.46 2.94
N ARG A 200 -10.71 5.56 3.40
CA ARG A 200 -12.09 5.57 3.91
C ARG A 200 -13.08 5.19 2.82
N ALA A 201 -14.04 4.33 3.15
CA ALA A 201 -15.11 3.97 2.23
C ALA A 201 -15.80 5.25 1.68
N SER A 202 -15.90 5.33 0.35
CA SER A 202 -16.48 6.46 -0.37
C SER A 202 -17.99 6.26 -0.60
N GLY A 203 -18.65 7.28 -1.19
CA GLY A 203 -20.08 7.25 -1.50
C GLY A 203 -20.59 5.94 -2.12
N PRO A 204 -19.93 5.38 -3.15
CA PRO A 204 -20.38 4.13 -3.77
C PRO A 204 -20.40 2.91 -2.85
N LEU A 205 -19.67 2.92 -1.74
CA LEU A 205 -19.56 1.80 -0.79
C LEU A 205 -20.42 2.00 0.47
N GLN A 206 -21.27 3.03 0.50
CA GLN A 206 -22.11 3.33 1.65
C GLN A 206 -23.04 2.17 2.00
N ASP A 207 -23.13 1.88 3.30
CA ASP A 207 -23.95 0.82 3.88
C ASP A 207 -23.70 -0.58 3.31
N GLN A 208 -22.53 -0.79 2.71
CA GLN A 208 -22.11 -2.12 2.29
C GLN A 208 -21.48 -2.87 3.46
N TRP A 209 -21.58 -4.19 3.48
CA TRP A 209 -20.86 -5.02 4.44
C TRP A 209 -19.51 -5.47 3.86
N GLY A 210 -18.56 -5.82 4.73
CA GLY A 210 -17.24 -6.29 4.33
C GLY A 210 -16.60 -7.16 5.39
N VAL A 211 -15.28 -7.27 5.33
CA VAL A 211 -14.46 -8.07 6.24
C VAL A 211 -13.39 -7.17 6.85
N ALA A 212 -13.40 -7.05 8.17
CA ALA A 212 -12.36 -6.36 8.93
C ALA A 212 -11.22 -7.34 9.27
N ALA A 213 -9.99 -6.85 9.23
CA ALA A 213 -8.79 -7.59 9.59
C ALA A 213 -8.27 -7.16 10.96
N THR A 214 -7.93 -8.14 11.80
CA THR A 214 -7.18 -7.95 13.03
C THR A 214 -5.82 -8.62 12.89
N ASN A 215 -4.77 -7.81 12.73
CA ASN A 215 -3.41 -8.27 12.52
C ASN A 215 -2.79 -8.78 13.82
N VAL A 216 -2.33 -10.05 13.82
CA VAL A 216 -1.82 -10.74 15.02
C VAL A 216 -0.30 -10.94 15.03
N SER A 217 0.30 -11.19 13.86
CA SER A 217 1.73 -11.40 13.68
C SER A 217 2.15 -10.93 12.28
N PRO A 218 3.41 -10.53 12.05
CA PRO A 218 3.91 -10.30 10.70
C PRO A 218 3.80 -11.56 9.85
N TRP A 219 3.47 -11.39 8.57
CA TRP A 219 3.42 -12.43 7.53
C TRP A 219 2.52 -13.61 7.87
N THR A 220 1.44 -13.37 8.58
CA THR A 220 0.37 -14.33 8.84
C THR A 220 -0.95 -13.76 8.35
N SER A 221 -1.86 -14.64 7.95
CA SER A 221 -3.25 -14.22 7.72
C SER A 221 -3.82 -13.63 9.02
N PRO A 222 -4.46 -12.47 8.97
CA PRO A 222 -5.11 -11.86 10.13
C PRO A 222 -6.33 -12.65 10.57
N THR A 223 -6.83 -12.35 11.76
CA THR A 223 -8.18 -12.77 12.14
C THR A 223 -9.18 -11.90 11.37
N LEU A 224 -10.04 -12.54 10.59
CA LEU A 224 -11.02 -11.89 9.72
C LEU A 224 -12.42 -12.02 10.31
N ALA A 225 -13.17 -10.91 10.36
CA ALA A 225 -14.54 -10.91 10.86
C ALA A 225 -15.45 -10.01 10.00
N PRO A 226 -16.74 -10.37 9.82
CA PRO A 226 -17.67 -9.51 9.12
C PRO A 226 -17.81 -8.15 9.81
N ILE A 227 -17.95 -7.10 9.00
CA ILE A 227 -18.26 -5.75 9.47
C ILE A 227 -19.39 -5.15 8.62
N TRP A 228 -20.26 -4.38 9.25
CA TRP A 228 -21.30 -3.63 8.56
C TRP A 228 -21.66 -2.36 9.36
N PRO A 229 -21.66 -1.17 8.74
CA PRO A 229 -21.19 -0.89 7.38
C PRO A 229 -19.65 -0.92 7.27
N VAL A 230 -19.13 -1.03 6.05
CA VAL A 230 -17.71 -0.83 5.76
C VAL A 230 -17.29 0.60 6.12
N GLN A 231 -16.12 0.73 6.73
CA GLN A 231 -15.48 1.99 7.08
C GLN A 231 -14.32 2.31 6.11
N TYR A 232 -13.72 1.28 5.52
CA TYR A 232 -12.56 1.39 4.62
C TYR A 232 -12.78 0.53 3.37
N GLU A 233 -12.27 0.97 2.21
CA GLU A 233 -12.49 0.25 0.94
C GLU A 233 -11.97 -1.19 0.99
N TYR A 234 -10.80 -1.43 1.58
CA TYR A 234 -10.21 -2.78 1.62
C TYR A 234 -11.16 -3.83 2.22
N GLN A 235 -12.08 -3.42 3.10
CA GLN A 235 -13.01 -4.33 3.76
C GLN A 235 -13.97 -4.98 2.76
N VAL A 236 -14.38 -4.27 1.71
CA VAL A 236 -15.19 -4.89 0.66
C VAL A 236 -14.35 -5.83 -0.22
N CYS A 237 -13.09 -5.47 -0.49
CA CYS A 237 -12.17 -6.29 -1.27
C CYS A 237 -11.82 -7.62 -0.58
N PHE A 238 -11.59 -7.58 0.74
CA PHE A 238 -11.23 -8.75 1.53
C PHE A 238 -12.35 -9.79 1.62
N LYS A 239 -13.60 -9.45 1.27
CA LYS A 239 -14.65 -10.46 1.09
C LYS A 239 -14.24 -11.56 0.12
N CYS A 240 -13.49 -11.24 -0.94
CA CYS A 240 -13.20 -12.16 -2.05
C CYS A 240 -11.70 -12.38 -2.30
N HIS A 241 -10.86 -11.42 -1.89
CA HIS A 241 -9.40 -11.43 -2.04
C HIS A 241 -8.69 -11.65 -0.70
N SER A 242 -9.22 -12.56 0.12
CA SER A 242 -8.53 -12.97 1.34
C SER A 242 -8.90 -14.40 1.69
N SER A 243 -8.20 -14.93 2.70
CA SER A 243 -8.54 -16.22 3.31
C SER A 243 -9.96 -16.28 3.87
N TRP A 244 -10.67 -15.15 4.02
CA TRP A 244 -12.11 -15.15 4.31
C TRP A 244 -12.93 -15.93 3.28
N ALA A 245 -12.70 -15.68 1.99
CA ALA A 245 -13.43 -16.38 0.92
C ALA A 245 -12.92 -17.80 0.77
N TYR A 246 -11.63 -17.96 0.51
CA TYR A 246 -11.10 -19.21 -0.02
C TYR A 246 -10.27 -20.02 0.99
N GLY A 247 -10.12 -19.57 2.24
CA GLY A 247 -9.31 -20.24 3.25
C GLY A 247 -7.89 -20.51 2.75
N SER A 248 -7.50 -21.78 2.74
CA SER A 248 -6.20 -22.25 2.23
C SER A 248 -6.22 -22.65 0.75
N SER A 249 -7.33 -22.49 0.05
CA SER A 249 -7.55 -22.97 -1.33
C SER A 249 -7.84 -21.81 -2.29
N PRO A 250 -6.89 -20.87 -2.48
CA PRO A 250 -7.12 -19.72 -3.32
C PRO A 250 -7.40 -20.11 -4.78
N PRO A 251 -8.28 -19.36 -5.47
CA PRO A 251 -8.55 -19.57 -6.89
C PRO A 251 -7.33 -19.20 -7.73
N THR A 252 -7.28 -19.68 -8.97
CA THR A 252 -6.21 -19.29 -9.89
C THR A 252 -6.51 -17.91 -10.48
N SER A 253 -5.55 -17.00 -10.37
CA SER A 253 -5.64 -15.65 -10.94
C SER A 253 -5.81 -15.72 -12.47
N PRO A 254 -6.84 -15.07 -13.05
CA PRO A 254 -7.03 -15.04 -14.51
C PRO A 254 -5.87 -14.37 -15.26
N SER A 255 -5.26 -13.35 -14.67
CA SER A 255 -4.14 -12.61 -15.28
C SER A 255 -2.80 -13.30 -15.10
N GLY A 256 -2.55 -13.87 -13.92
CA GLY A 256 -1.25 -14.42 -13.55
C GLY A 256 -1.10 -15.93 -13.77
N ARG A 257 -2.21 -16.66 -13.88
CA ARG A 257 -2.27 -18.14 -13.94
C ARG A 257 -1.55 -18.83 -12.77
N PHE A 258 -1.46 -18.14 -11.63
CA PHE A 258 -0.98 -18.69 -10.36
C PHE A 258 -2.10 -18.61 -9.31
N PRO A 259 -2.09 -19.45 -8.26
CA PRO A 259 -3.05 -19.33 -7.16
C PRO A 259 -2.98 -17.95 -6.53
N GLU A 260 -4.11 -17.24 -6.44
CA GLU A 260 -4.19 -15.94 -5.78
C GLU A 260 -3.54 -16.01 -4.40
N THR A 261 -2.82 -14.95 -4.02
CA THR A 261 -2.26 -14.85 -2.68
C THR A 261 -3.31 -14.30 -1.70
N ASP A 262 -3.09 -14.40 -0.39
CA ASP A 262 -3.98 -13.77 0.60
C ASP A 262 -3.63 -12.28 0.77
N GLN A 263 -4.42 -11.38 0.20
CA GLN A 263 -4.10 -9.94 0.23
C GLN A 263 -4.20 -9.39 1.65
N SER A 264 -5.04 -9.97 2.52
CA SER A 264 -5.11 -9.55 3.93
C SER A 264 -3.82 -9.88 4.70
N LYS A 265 -3.15 -10.98 4.34
CA LYS A 265 -1.81 -11.30 4.86
C LYS A 265 -0.75 -10.33 4.33
N GLU A 266 -0.87 -9.90 3.08
CA GLU A 266 0.12 -9.03 2.45
C GLU A 266 0.04 -7.58 2.95
N PHE A 267 -1.16 -7.05 3.16
CA PHE A 267 -1.37 -5.70 3.70
C PHE A 267 -1.32 -5.61 5.23
N ASN A 268 -1.17 -6.75 5.90
CA ASN A 268 -1.04 -6.87 7.34
C ASN A 268 -0.08 -5.80 7.89
N THR A 269 -0.60 -4.94 8.76
CA THR A 269 0.10 -3.75 9.26
C THR A 269 1.26 -4.09 10.20
N LEU A 270 1.44 -5.35 10.57
CA LEU A 270 2.61 -5.84 11.31
C LEU A 270 3.77 -6.24 10.39
N ASN A 271 3.55 -6.40 9.09
CA ASN A 271 4.60 -6.61 8.09
C ASN A 271 5.65 -5.50 8.14
N ALA A 272 6.92 -5.84 7.86
CA ALA A 272 8.01 -4.87 7.92
C ALA A 272 7.90 -3.80 6.81
N SER A 273 7.22 -4.12 5.71
CA SER A 273 6.85 -3.16 4.68
C SER A 273 5.50 -3.50 4.04
N TYR A 274 4.78 -2.46 3.63
CA TYR A 274 3.50 -2.57 2.93
C TYR A 274 3.16 -1.22 2.28
N HIS A 275 2.36 -1.26 1.21
CA HIS A 275 1.62 -0.11 0.72
C HIS A 275 0.45 0.18 1.67
N PRO A 276 0.14 1.46 1.95
CA PRO A 276 -0.68 1.86 3.10
C PRO A 276 -2.20 1.69 2.92
N VAL A 277 -2.64 0.46 2.61
CA VAL A 277 -4.06 0.13 2.38
C VAL A 277 -4.83 0.03 3.70
N GLU A 278 -4.27 -0.60 4.73
CA GLU A 278 -4.91 -0.72 6.05
C GLU A 278 -4.53 0.42 7.01
N ALA A 279 -3.29 0.89 6.95
CA ALA A 279 -2.73 1.93 7.82
C ALA A 279 -1.59 2.70 7.13
N PRO A 280 -1.18 3.89 7.63
CA PRO A 280 -0.04 4.61 7.09
C PRO A 280 1.23 3.75 7.00
N GLY A 281 2.06 4.03 6.01
CA GLY A 281 3.26 3.25 5.69
C GLY A 281 4.33 3.34 6.78
N LYS A 282 5.12 2.27 6.95
CA LYS A 282 6.12 2.15 8.03
C LYS A 282 7.45 2.84 7.81
N ASN A 283 7.74 3.32 6.62
CA ASN A 283 9.06 3.84 6.29
C ASN A 283 9.04 5.34 6.00
N PRO A 284 8.75 6.20 7.01
CA PRO A 284 8.91 7.61 6.81
C PRO A 284 10.39 7.96 6.88
N PHE A 285 11.09 7.90 5.75
CA PHE A 285 12.45 8.44 5.67
C PHE A 285 12.38 9.94 5.92
N ILE A 286 12.63 10.36 7.15
CA ILE A 286 12.79 11.76 7.56
C ILE A 286 14.02 11.77 8.45
N GLY A 287 15.12 12.32 7.95
CA GLY A 287 16.39 12.33 8.68
C GLY A 287 17.34 13.43 8.21
N PRO A 288 18.55 13.53 8.81
CA PRO A 288 19.54 14.54 8.45
C PRO A 288 19.97 14.43 6.97
N PHE A 289 19.73 13.28 6.36
CA PHE A 289 20.00 13.01 4.96
C PHE A 289 18.79 13.21 4.06
N GLY A 290 17.66 13.78 4.48
CA GLY A 290 16.54 14.11 3.58
C GLY A 290 15.18 13.58 4.01
N SER A 291 14.21 13.73 3.09
CA SER A 291 12.82 13.32 3.30
C SER A 291 12.23 12.66 2.05
N TYR A 292 11.57 11.52 2.22
CA TYR A 292 10.82 10.88 1.13
C TYR A 292 9.53 11.63 0.76
N ALA A 293 9.12 12.62 1.55
CA ALA A 293 7.91 13.39 1.28
C ALA A 293 7.94 14.05 -0.11
N GLY A 294 9.11 14.56 -0.52
CA GLY A 294 9.31 15.16 -1.84
C GLY A 294 9.32 14.16 -3.00
N SER A 295 9.31 12.86 -2.71
CA SER A 295 9.31 11.78 -3.69
C SER A 295 7.92 11.17 -3.89
N LEU A 296 6.90 11.75 -3.26
CA LEU A 296 5.48 11.43 -3.44
C LEU A 296 4.76 12.53 -4.24
N ILE A 297 3.81 12.12 -5.08
CA ILE A 297 3.00 13.01 -5.92
C ILE A 297 1.50 12.67 -5.80
N GLY A 298 0.65 13.39 -6.52
CA GLY A 298 -0.77 13.03 -6.63
C GLY A 298 -1.55 13.22 -5.33
N GLY A 299 -1.07 14.08 -4.43
CA GLY A 299 -1.68 14.31 -3.11
C GLY A 299 -1.29 13.29 -2.05
N PHE A 300 -0.44 12.31 -2.37
CA PHE A 300 0.10 11.39 -1.37
C PHE A 300 1.19 12.06 -0.53
N THR A 301 1.17 11.74 0.75
CA THR A 301 2.12 12.22 1.76
C THR A 301 2.61 11.05 2.60
N PRO A 302 3.65 11.25 3.42
CA PRO A 302 4.10 10.24 4.38
C PRO A 302 3.02 9.64 5.29
N ALA A 303 2.01 10.44 5.66
CA ALA A 303 0.95 10.04 6.56
C ALA A 303 -0.28 9.44 5.86
N SER A 304 -0.25 9.38 4.53
CA SER A 304 -1.37 8.93 3.72
C SER A 304 -1.67 7.44 3.89
N THR A 305 -2.95 7.10 3.83
CA THR A 305 -3.41 5.77 3.42
C THR A 305 -3.83 5.77 1.96
N MET A 306 -4.16 4.60 1.42
CA MET A 306 -4.55 4.44 0.03
C MET A 306 -5.65 3.40 -0.17
N TYR A 307 -6.32 3.50 -1.30
CA TYR A 307 -7.32 2.57 -1.79
C TYR A 307 -6.65 1.41 -2.54
N CYS A 308 -7.28 0.24 -2.54
CA CYS A 308 -6.96 -0.79 -3.54
C CYS A 308 -7.15 -0.22 -4.95
N SER A 309 -8.18 0.63 -5.14
CA SER A 309 -8.50 1.27 -6.42
C SER A 309 -7.55 2.40 -6.85
N ASP A 310 -6.57 2.77 -6.01
CA ASP A 310 -5.47 3.65 -6.43
C ASP A 310 -4.52 2.96 -7.42
N CYS A 311 -4.39 1.63 -7.31
CA CYS A 311 -3.64 0.78 -8.23
C CYS A 311 -4.55 0.00 -9.19
N HIS A 312 -5.71 -0.47 -8.72
CA HIS A 312 -6.63 -1.32 -9.47
C HIS A 312 -7.82 -0.54 -10.05
N GLY A 313 -7.89 -0.44 -11.37
CA GLY A 313 -8.94 0.24 -12.09
C GLY A 313 -8.54 0.54 -13.53
N SER A 314 -9.36 1.33 -14.20
CA SER A 314 -9.10 1.75 -15.58
C SER A 314 -7.76 2.50 -15.70
N GLU A 315 -6.98 2.10 -16.69
CA GLU A 315 -5.77 2.77 -17.15
C GLU A 315 -6.04 4.13 -17.80
N THR A 316 -7.27 4.38 -18.22
CA THR A 316 -7.67 5.59 -18.94
C THR A 316 -8.16 6.66 -17.98
N ALA A 317 -7.57 7.85 -18.05
CA ALA A 317 -8.03 8.99 -17.27
C ALA A 317 -9.45 9.40 -17.69
N GLY A 318 -10.32 9.66 -16.72
CA GLY A 318 -11.72 10.04 -16.96
C GLY A 318 -12.69 8.87 -17.10
N ASP A 319 -12.19 7.64 -17.26
CA ASP A 319 -13.04 6.45 -17.11
C ASP A 319 -13.59 6.37 -15.68
N PRO A 320 -14.74 5.70 -15.49
CA PRO A 320 -15.28 5.52 -14.16
C PRO A 320 -14.29 4.85 -13.21
N GLN A 321 -14.17 5.41 -12.01
CA GLN A 321 -13.25 4.92 -10.99
C GLN A 321 -13.72 3.59 -10.38
N GLY A 322 -12.77 2.81 -9.87
CA GLY A 322 -13.01 1.50 -9.26
C GLY A 322 -12.45 0.35 -10.11
N PRO A 323 -12.34 -0.86 -9.53
CA PRO A 323 -11.67 -2.01 -10.15
C PRO A 323 -12.58 -2.74 -11.15
N HIS A 324 -13.27 -2.03 -12.05
CA HIS A 324 -14.21 -2.64 -13.00
C HIS A 324 -13.47 -3.38 -14.13
N GLY A 325 -12.56 -2.68 -14.83
CA GLY A 325 -11.79 -3.25 -15.93
C GLY A 325 -10.61 -2.39 -16.37
N SER A 326 -9.62 -3.03 -16.99
CA SER A 326 -8.42 -2.43 -17.57
C SER A 326 -7.93 -3.26 -18.77
N THR A 327 -7.23 -2.62 -19.69
CA THR A 327 -6.44 -3.34 -20.70
C THR A 327 -5.14 -3.93 -20.14
N LYS A 328 -4.76 -3.56 -18.90
CA LYS A 328 -3.56 -4.04 -18.22
C LYS A 328 -3.88 -5.23 -17.30
N PRO A 329 -3.01 -6.26 -17.23
CA PRO A 329 -3.19 -7.42 -16.34
C PRO A 329 -3.49 -7.01 -14.90
N PHE A 330 -4.25 -7.83 -14.17
CA PHE A 330 -4.66 -7.58 -12.78
C PHE A 330 -5.51 -6.31 -12.58
N ILE A 331 -6.16 -5.83 -13.65
CA ILE A 331 -6.98 -4.61 -13.63
C ILE A 331 -6.14 -3.39 -13.19
N LEU A 332 -4.92 -3.23 -13.70
CA LEU A 332 -4.01 -2.18 -13.23
C LEU A 332 -4.21 -0.85 -13.98
N LYS A 333 -4.03 0.27 -13.26
CA LYS A 333 -4.09 1.64 -13.80
C LYS A 333 -2.81 2.09 -14.52
N GLY A 334 -1.84 1.20 -14.64
CA GLY A 334 -0.52 1.48 -15.19
C GLY A 334 0.25 0.20 -15.47
N ASP A 335 1.35 0.33 -16.20
CA ASP A 335 2.21 -0.79 -16.57
C ASP A 335 2.97 -1.32 -15.35
N TRP A 336 2.90 -2.64 -15.14
CA TRP A 336 3.67 -3.35 -14.13
C TRP A 336 4.23 -4.63 -14.72
N SER A 337 5.52 -4.60 -15.05
CA SER A 337 6.20 -5.71 -15.73
C SER A 337 7.71 -5.68 -15.49
N ARG A 338 8.42 -6.63 -16.11
CA ARG A 338 9.89 -6.71 -16.14
C ARG A 338 10.54 -5.56 -16.92
N THR A 339 9.79 -4.57 -17.40
CA THR A 339 10.31 -3.34 -18.02
C THR A 339 10.01 -2.08 -17.20
N THR A 340 9.28 -2.19 -16.09
CA THR A 340 8.94 -1.06 -15.22
C THR A 340 10.21 -0.41 -14.65
N GLY A 341 10.30 0.92 -14.72
CA GLY A 341 11.46 1.73 -14.38
C GLY A 341 12.44 1.91 -15.56
N ARG A 342 12.56 0.92 -16.45
CA ARG A 342 13.38 1.04 -17.68
C ARG A 342 12.71 1.93 -18.71
N ASN A 343 11.41 1.75 -18.93
CA ASN A 343 10.65 2.55 -19.90
C ASN A 343 10.50 4.01 -19.44
N SER A 344 10.59 4.25 -18.14
CA SER A 344 10.46 5.56 -17.51
C SER A 344 11.78 6.30 -17.24
N ARG A 345 12.91 5.85 -17.81
CA ARG A 345 14.22 6.53 -17.62
C ARG A 345 14.24 8.00 -18.05
N ASN A 346 13.27 8.41 -18.87
CA ASN A 346 13.08 9.80 -19.34
C ASN A 346 11.72 10.40 -18.90
N GLY A 347 11.12 9.91 -17.81
CA GLY A 347 9.86 10.45 -17.28
C GLY A 347 8.58 9.92 -17.94
N ALA A 348 8.65 8.82 -18.71
CA ALA A 348 7.45 8.19 -19.25
C ALA A 348 6.52 7.71 -18.12
N VAL A 349 5.28 8.20 -18.13
CA VAL A 349 4.39 8.37 -16.96
C VAL A 349 3.39 7.24 -16.72
N ASN A 350 3.52 6.11 -17.45
CA ASN A 350 2.48 5.07 -17.43
C ASN A 350 2.79 3.88 -16.51
N ASP A 351 4.01 3.78 -15.96
CA ASP A 351 4.35 2.73 -15.01
C ASP A 351 3.58 2.93 -13.69
N LEU A 352 3.03 1.84 -13.13
CA LEU A 352 2.10 1.85 -12.00
C LEU A 352 2.63 2.63 -10.79
N CYS A 353 3.91 2.45 -10.45
CA CYS A 353 4.53 3.05 -9.26
C CYS A 353 4.54 4.58 -9.35
N PHE A 354 4.72 5.14 -10.55
CA PHE A 354 4.89 6.58 -10.75
C PHE A 354 3.58 7.37 -10.77
N ARG A 355 2.47 6.71 -10.46
CA ARG A 355 1.21 7.39 -10.10
C ARG A 355 1.28 8.02 -8.71
N CYS A 356 2.13 7.49 -7.83
CA CYS A 356 2.33 7.98 -6.47
C CYS A 356 3.78 8.41 -6.21
N HIS A 357 4.75 7.89 -6.95
CA HIS A 357 6.17 8.20 -6.79
C HIS A 357 6.69 9.11 -7.91
N VAL A 358 7.56 10.07 -7.59
CA VAL A 358 8.23 10.91 -8.59
C VAL A 358 9.16 10.05 -9.45
N ALA A 359 8.82 9.78 -10.71
CA ALA A 359 9.63 8.92 -11.60
C ALA A 359 11.12 9.32 -11.64
N ALA A 360 11.41 10.61 -11.84
CA ALA A 360 12.77 11.12 -11.97
C ALA A 360 13.67 10.80 -10.76
N VAL A 361 13.12 10.77 -9.54
CA VAL A 361 13.88 10.41 -8.33
C VAL A 361 14.43 8.98 -8.43
N TYR A 362 13.69 8.07 -9.05
CA TYR A 362 14.05 6.66 -9.08
C TYR A 362 14.70 6.22 -10.40
N THR A 363 14.41 6.89 -11.52
CA THR A 363 14.77 6.41 -12.86
C THR A 363 15.72 7.30 -13.64
N ASP A 364 15.86 8.58 -13.27
CA ASP A 364 16.68 9.53 -14.03
C ASP A 364 18.12 9.53 -13.50
N PRO A 365 19.14 9.17 -14.31
CA PRO A 365 20.54 9.18 -13.88
C PRO A 365 21.03 10.58 -13.46
N ALA A 366 20.39 11.67 -13.90
CA ALA A 366 20.72 13.03 -13.46
C ALA A 366 20.48 13.24 -11.95
N ASN A 367 19.64 12.41 -11.32
CA ASN A 367 19.41 12.45 -9.87
C ASN A 367 20.40 11.59 -9.07
N GLU A 368 21.44 10.99 -9.70
CA GLU A 368 22.47 10.21 -8.99
C GLU A 368 23.13 11.03 -7.87
N SER A 369 23.32 12.35 -8.05
CA SER A 369 23.93 13.24 -7.05
C SER A 369 22.98 13.73 -5.95
N ASN A 370 21.74 13.25 -5.89
CA ASN A 370 20.70 13.69 -4.95
C ASN A 370 20.37 12.60 -3.92
N PRO A 371 21.31 12.16 -3.06
CA PRO A 371 21.10 11.06 -2.11
C PRO A 371 19.97 11.32 -1.12
N GLN A 372 19.53 12.58 -0.98
CA GLN A 372 18.50 12.98 -0.01
C GLN A 372 17.06 12.73 -0.44
N GLN A 373 16.84 12.27 -1.67
CA GLN A 373 15.49 12.04 -2.21
C GLN A 373 14.97 10.62 -1.98
N THR A 374 15.80 9.71 -1.44
CA THR A 374 15.40 8.32 -1.24
C THR A 374 16.14 7.68 -0.06
N GLY A 375 15.52 6.65 0.54
CA GLY A 375 16.15 5.87 1.60
C GLY A 375 17.25 4.91 1.11
N PHE A 376 17.30 4.62 -0.20
CA PHE A 376 18.36 3.80 -0.80
C PHE A 376 19.44 4.72 -1.38
N SER A 377 20.34 5.15 -0.51
CA SER A 377 21.42 6.08 -0.82
C SER A 377 22.72 5.71 -0.11
N GLY A 378 23.85 6.06 -0.71
CA GLY A 378 25.16 5.55 -0.30
C GLY A 378 26.29 6.18 -1.10
N GLU A 379 27.45 6.37 -0.48
CA GLU A 379 28.64 6.95 -1.14
C GLU A 379 28.36 8.31 -1.79
N GLY A 380 27.47 9.11 -1.18
CA GLY A 380 27.03 10.41 -1.70
C GLY A 380 26.04 10.33 -2.87
N LYS A 381 25.45 9.17 -3.14
CA LYS A 381 24.59 8.93 -4.31
C LYS A 381 23.18 8.46 -3.97
N ASN A 382 22.23 8.84 -4.82
CA ASN A 382 20.94 8.18 -4.94
C ASN A 382 21.14 6.85 -5.70
N LEU A 383 21.06 5.74 -4.97
CA LEU A 383 21.33 4.42 -5.55
C LEU A 383 20.16 3.91 -6.40
N HIS A 384 18.93 4.43 -6.26
CA HIS A 384 17.86 4.11 -7.21
C HIS A 384 18.18 4.68 -8.60
N ALA A 385 18.49 5.98 -8.69
CA ALA A 385 18.87 6.64 -9.93
C ALA A 385 20.09 5.98 -10.59
N PHE A 386 21.08 5.58 -9.78
CA PHE A 386 22.23 4.81 -10.27
C PHE A 386 21.83 3.45 -10.84
N MET A 387 21.07 2.64 -10.09
CA MET A 387 20.76 1.27 -10.50
C MET A 387 19.77 1.22 -11.66
N VAL A 388 18.70 2.00 -11.63
CA VAL A 388 17.65 1.98 -12.65
C VAL A 388 18.00 2.86 -13.84
N GLY A 389 18.46 4.10 -13.59
CA GLY A 389 18.79 5.07 -14.64
C GLY A 389 20.08 4.75 -15.37
N LYS A 390 21.17 4.46 -14.63
CA LYS A 390 22.51 4.27 -15.21
C LYS A 390 22.86 2.80 -15.50
N LYS A 391 22.62 1.89 -14.56
CA LYS A 391 22.90 0.45 -14.71
C LYS A 391 21.78 -0.33 -15.41
N GLY A 392 20.65 0.33 -15.60
CA GLY A 392 19.55 -0.17 -16.38
C GLY A 392 18.76 -1.34 -15.80
N LYS A 393 18.78 -1.47 -14.47
CA LYS A 393 17.93 -2.41 -13.72
C LYS A 393 16.47 -1.97 -13.77
N VAL A 394 15.58 -2.88 -13.39
CA VAL A 394 14.14 -2.63 -13.27
C VAL A 394 13.69 -2.81 -11.83
N CYS A 395 12.54 -2.26 -11.46
CA CYS A 395 12.06 -2.31 -10.07
C CYS A 395 11.99 -3.75 -9.54
N MET A 396 11.50 -4.68 -10.37
CA MET A 396 11.39 -6.11 -10.04
C MET A 396 12.75 -6.83 -9.93
N ASP A 397 13.90 -6.22 -10.24
CA ASP A 397 15.22 -6.80 -9.95
C ASP A 397 15.58 -6.75 -8.46
N CYS A 398 14.88 -5.91 -7.69
CA CYS A 398 15.03 -5.79 -6.24
C CYS A 398 13.72 -6.02 -5.51
N HIS A 399 12.62 -5.43 -5.98
CA HIS A 399 11.32 -5.48 -5.34
C HIS A 399 10.47 -6.68 -5.76
N LEU A 400 9.49 -7.01 -4.93
CA LEU A 400 8.53 -8.09 -5.15
C LEU A 400 7.67 -7.83 -6.39
N ALA A 401 7.26 -8.89 -7.09
CA ALA A 401 6.35 -8.85 -8.22
C ALA A 401 4.88 -8.63 -7.80
N VAL A 402 4.52 -8.95 -6.56
CA VAL A 402 3.25 -8.58 -5.91
C VAL A 402 3.57 -7.48 -4.90
N PRO A 403 3.38 -6.19 -5.25
CA PRO A 403 3.95 -5.09 -4.49
C PRO A 403 3.12 -4.72 -3.24
N HIS A 404 2.24 -5.57 -2.72
CA HIS A 404 1.36 -5.20 -1.61
C HIS A 404 2.10 -4.99 -0.29
N GLY A 405 2.71 -6.04 0.25
CA GLY A 405 3.47 -5.99 1.50
C GLY A 405 4.25 -7.27 1.75
N TRP A 406 5.18 -7.22 2.71
CA TRP A 406 6.14 -8.29 2.93
C TRP A 406 6.74 -8.32 4.34
N ASN A 407 7.22 -9.49 4.74
CA ASN A 407 7.83 -9.72 6.04
C ASN A 407 9.20 -9.04 6.22
N ARG A 408 9.85 -8.63 5.12
CA ARG A 408 11.11 -7.89 5.13
C ARG A 408 10.90 -6.40 4.78
N PRO A 409 11.81 -5.50 5.20
CA PRO A 409 11.75 -4.08 4.88
C PRO A 409 11.78 -3.75 3.38
N HIS A 410 11.26 -2.58 3.03
CA HIS A 410 11.34 -1.94 1.71
C HIS A 410 10.81 -2.74 0.50
N LEU A 411 9.85 -3.67 0.72
CA LEU A 411 9.27 -4.53 -0.31
C LEU A 411 10.32 -5.28 -1.14
N LEU A 412 11.48 -5.58 -0.55
CA LEU A 412 12.54 -6.29 -1.24
C LEU A 412 12.14 -7.76 -1.38
N GLY A 413 12.31 -8.32 -2.57
CA GLY A 413 12.21 -9.76 -2.86
C GLY A 413 13.61 -10.35 -3.05
N PHE A 414 13.83 -11.57 -2.61
CA PHE A 414 15.04 -12.37 -2.84
C PHE A 414 14.72 -13.53 -3.78
N ASN A 415 15.71 -14.00 -4.54
CA ASN A 415 15.47 -14.99 -5.59
C ASN A 415 14.86 -16.32 -5.08
N ASP A 416 15.05 -16.64 -3.80
CA ASP A 416 14.54 -17.84 -3.13
C ASP A 416 13.15 -17.68 -2.50
N ASP A 417 12.55 -16.48 -2.50
CA ASP A 417 11.17 -16.29 -2.00
C ASP A 417 10.12 -16.94 -2.90
N GLY A 418 10.48 -17.28 -4.14
CA GLY A 418 9.64 -18.04 -5.07
C GLY A 418 8.47 -17.28 -5.68
N ALA A 419 7.74 -17.97 -6.56
CA ALA A 419 6.53 -17.45 -7.18
C ALA A 419 5.35 -17.42 -6.18
N PRO A 420 4.39 -16.48 -6.31
CA PRO A 420 4.31 -15.45 -7.34
C PRO A 420 5.07 -14.16 -6.99
N TYR A 421 5.71 -14.10 -5.82
CA TYR A 421 6.39 -12.91 -5.31
C TYR A 421 7.65 -12.54 -6.08
N ILE A 422 8.25 -13.51 -6.76
CA ILE A 422 9.46 -13.34 -7.57
C ILE A 422 9.17 -13.84 -8.98
N ASN A 423 9.36 -12.96 -9.97
CA ASN A 423 9.16 -13.27 -11.39
C ASN A 423 10.44 -13.10 -12.23
N ARG A 424 11.61 -13.24 -11.58
CA ARG A 424 12.93 -13.15 -12.21
C ARG A 424 13.67 -14.47 -12.16
N THR A 425 14.22 -14.87 -13.30
CA THR A 425 15.05 -16.07 -13.44
C THR A 425 16.52 -15.71 -13.38
N GLY A 426 17.23 -16.18 -12.35
CA GLY A 426 18.69 -16.18 -12.28
C GLY A 426 19.40 -14.81 -12.19
N SER A 427 18.66 -13.71 -12.02
CA SER A 427 19.20 -12.35 -11.93
C SER A 427 18.49 -11.55 -10.82
N GLY A 428 19.16 -10.54 -10.27
CA GLY A 428 18.59 -9.64 -9.25
C GLY A 428 19.06 -9.92 -7.82
N LEU A 429 18.40 -9.32 -6.85
CA LEU A 429 18.75 -9.38 -5.43
C LEU A 429 18.65 -10.81 -4.85
N GLN A 430 19.72 -11.30 -4.24
CA GLN A 430 19.73 -12.59 -3.55
C GLN A 430 19.57 -12.45 -2.05
N ARG A 431 20.22 -11.45 -1.44
CA ARG A 431 20.04 -11.11 -0.02
C ARG A 431 20.56 -9.71 0.27
N VAL A 432 20.13 -9.15 1.38
CA VAL A 432 20.83 -8.03 2.05
C VAL A 432 21.80 -8.64 3.06
N VAL A 433 23.08 -8.32 2.93
CA VAL A 433 24.16 -8.78 3.82
C VAL A 433 24.15 -7.96 5.10
N THR A 434 24.04 -6.63 4.94
CA THR A 434 23.99 -5.68 6.04
C THR A 434 22.93 -4.64 5.75
N TRP A 435 21.95 -4.49 6.65
CA TRP A 435 20.96 -3.43 6.58
C TRP A 435 21.60 -2.10 6.96
N GLN A 436 21.44 -1.09 6.11
CA GLN A 436 22.03 0.22 6.30
C GLN A 436 20.96 1.29 6.44
N SER A 437 21.29 2.30 7.24
CA SER A 437 20.55 3.55 7.21
C SER A 437 20.78 4.28 5.88
N PRO A 438 19.84 5.13 5.43
CA PRO A 438 20.04 5.99 4.28
C PRO A 438 21.36 6.76 4.35
N GLY A 439 22.08 6.85 3.22
CA GLY A 439 23.40 7.45 3.11
C GLY A 439 24.57 6.48 3.32
N ASN A 440 24.34 5.30 3.91
CA ASN A 440 25.39 4.34 4.29
C ASN A 440 25.39 3.05 3.45
N TRP A 441 24.51 2.93 2.46
CA TRP A 441 24.48 1.75 1.61
C TRP A 441 25.76 1.66 0.76
N THR A 442 26.30 0.45 0.62
CA THR A 442 27.48 0.15 -0.19
C THR A 442 27.22 -1.08 -1.04
N LYS A 443 28.08 -1.34 -2.03
CA LYS A 443 28.02 -2.57 -2.83
C LYS A 443 28.02 -3.84 -1.97
N ASP A 444 28.77 -3.83 -0.87
CA ASP A 444 28.88 -4.99 0.05
C ASP A 444 27.67 -5.15 0.98
N SER A 445 26.74 -4.20 0.96
CA SER A 445 25.50 -4.29 1.75
C SER A 445 24.53 -5.35 1.22
N CYS A 446 24.70 -5.83 -0.01
CA CYS A 446 23.85 -6.86 -0.59
C CYS A 446 24.63 -7.86 -1.46
N ALA A 447 24.02 -9.01 -1.71
CA ALA A 447 24.49 -9.97 -2.69
C ALA A 447 23.45 -10.11 -3.80
N THR A 448 23.92 -10.27 -5.04
CA THR A 448 23.09 -10.32 -6.23
C THR A 448 23.52 -11.43 -7.16
N ALA A 449 22.56 -11.96 -7.93
CA ALA A 449 22.84 -12.92 -8.99
C ALA A 449 23.18 -12.19 -10.29
N GLY A 450 24.21 -12.67 -10.99
CA GLY A 450 24.69 -12.09 -12.25
C GLY A 450 25.35 -10.72 -12.08
N SER A 451 25.42 -9.93 -13.16
CA SER A 451 26.02 -8.59 -13.19
C SER A 451 25.11 -7.49 -12.62
N CYS A 452 24.47 -7.74 -11.46
CA CYS A 452 23.54 -6.77 -10.89
C CYS A 452 24.25 -5.54 -10.29
N HIS A 453 25.48 -5.70 -9.79
CA HIS A 453 26.34 -4.60 -9.31
C HIS A 453 27.09 -3.87 -10.44
#